data_AF-A0A7V7D2J2-F1
#
_entry.id   AF-A0A7V7D2J2-F1
#
_cell.length_a   1.000
_cell.length_b   1.000
_cell.length_c   1.000
_cell.angle_alpha   90.00
_cell.angle_beta   90.00
_cell.angle_gamma   90.00
#
_symmetry.space_group_name_H-M   'P 1'
#
loop_
_entity.id
_entity.type
_entity.pdbx_description
1 polymer ?
#
loop_
_entity_poly.entity_id
_entity_poly.type
_entity_poly.pdbx_seq_one_letter_code
_entity_poly.pdbx_strand_id
1 'polypeptide(L)'
;MVDEKLKGKKILIVDDEPDILEIIRELLDDCTVDSATDFEEAVALLDRNPYDAAILDIMGVRGYDLLKITKGKDIPTLMLTAHALDPENFARSIKKGALAYIPKDKLSDIDVFLKDVLEAHEKGSTKIGKWFGRLESFFEEQFGAYWQEKVKEGPDFWKKYI
;
A
#
# COMPACT_ATOMS: atom_id res chain seq x y z
N MET A 1 13.59 -9.39 -15.37
CA MET A 1 14.52 -8.30 -15.70
C MET A 1 14.55 -7.39 -14.50
N VAL A 2 15.75 -7.12 -13.98
CA VAL A 2 16.00 -6.29 -12.78
C VAL A 2 15.28 -4.95 -12.91
N ASP A 3 14.57 -4.53 -11.87
CA ASP A 3 14.00 -3.19 -11.82
C ASP A 3 14.88 -2.30 -10.94
N GLU A 4 15.73 -1.51 -11.58
CA GLU A 4 16.72 -0.67 -10.91
C GLU A 4 16.12 0.32 -9.91
N LYS A 5 14.81 0.60 -9.96
CA LYS A 5 14.18 1.56 -9.04
C LYS A 5 14.00 1.04 -7.62
N LEU A 6 13.86 -0.27 -7.44
CA LEU A 6 13.69 -0.87 -6.11
C LEU A 6 15.01 -1.26 -5.46
N LYS A 7 16.06 -1.44 -6.27
CA LYS A 7 17.34 -1.93 -5.79
C LYS A 7 17.92 -1.05 -4.69
N GLY A 8 18.19 -1.66 -3.53
CA GLY A 8 18.76 -0.98 -2.37
C GLY A 8 17.79 -0.07 -1.61
N LYS A 9 16.51 -0.05 -1.98
CA LYS A 9 15.47 0.66 -1.21
C LYS A 9 15.24 -0.02 0.13
N LYS A 10 15.04 0.77 1.19
CA LYS A 10 14.75 0.26 2.53
C LYS A 10 13.25 0.26 2.78
N ILE A 11 12.65 -0.91 2.92
CA ILE A 11 11.22 -1.11 3.01
C ILE A 11 10.87 -1.64 4.40
N LEU A 12 9.85 -1.06 5.03
CA LEU A 12 9.23 -1.62 6.22
C LEU A 12 7.99 -2.41 5.81
N ILE A 13 7.90 -3.67 6.20
CA ILE A 13 6.66 -4.46 6.11
C ILE A 13 6.10 -4.74 7.51
N VAL A 14 4.79 -4.59 7.68
CA VAL A 14 4.10 -4.88 8.93
C VAL A 14 2.85 -5.72 8.65
N ASP A 15 2.85 -6.96 9.13
CA ASP A 15 1.76 -7.93 8.97
C ASP A 15 1.85 -8.93 10.13
N ASP A 16 0.72 -9.32 10.72
CA ASP A 16 0.67 -10.27 11.83
C ASP A 16 0.90 -11.72 11.38
N GLU A 17 0.86 -11.98 10.06
CA GLU A 17 1.10 -13.29 9.47
C GLU A 17 2.57 -13.43 9.02
N PRO A 18 3.41 -14.24 9.72
CA PRO A 18 4.82 -14.40 9.37
C PRO A 18 5.06 -14.91 7.95
N ASP A 19 4.15 -15.75 7.43
CA ASP A 19 4.24 -16.26 6.06
C ASP A 19 4.13 -15.14 5.03
N ILE A 20 3.31 -14.11 5.28
CA ILE A 20 3.19 -12.93 4.40
C ILE A 20 4.49 -12.11 4.44
N LEU A 21 5.11 -11.99 5.62
CA LEU A 21 6.39 -11.31 5.79
C LEU A 21 7.50 -11.98 4.97
N GLU A 22 7.59 -13.31 5.04
CA GLU A 22 8.57 -14.09 4.27
C GLU A 22 8.32 -13.99 2.77
N ILE A 23 7.06 -14.14 2.31
CA ILE A 23 6.71 -13.99 0.90
C ILE A 23 7.14 -12.62 0.36
N ILE A 24 6.86 -11.53 1.06
CA ILE A 24 7.22 -10.19 0.58
C ILE A 24 8.74 -9.98 0.61
N ARG A 25 9.46 -10.55 1.59
CA ARG A 25 10.93 -10.53 1.58
C ARG A 25 11.50 -11.23 0.35
N GLU A 26 10.97 -12.39 -0.01
CA GLU A 26 11.41 -13.13 -1.21
C GLU A 26 11.11 -12.35 -2.50
N LEU A 27 9.94 -11.70 -2.57
CA LEU A 27 9.53 -10.91 -3.74
C LEU A 27 10.28 -9.56 -3.87
N LEU A 28 10.87 -9.07 -2.77
CA LEU A 28 11.63 -7.83 -2.70
C LEU A 28 13.09 -8.10 -2.32
N ASP A 29 13.67 -9.19 -2.81
CA ASP A 29 15.04 -9.65 -2.52
C ASP A 29 16.13 -8.62 -2.87
N ASP A 30 15.88 -7.77 -3.87
CA ASP A 30 16.74 -6.64 -4.26
C ASP A 30 16.63 -5.41 -3.31
N CYS A 31 15.69 -5.41 -2.37
CA CYS A 31 15.50 -4.37 -1.35
C CYS A 31 16.13 -4.76 0.00
N THR A 32 16.30 -3.78 0.90
CA THR A 32 16.52 -4.04 2.33
C THR A 32 15.18 -4.03 3.04
N VAL A 33 14.68 -5.20 3.46
CA VAL A 33 13.35 -5.35 4.05
C VAL A 33 13.45 -5.61 5.56
N ASP A 34 13.02 -4.64 6.37
CA ASP A 34 12.74 -4.87 7.79
C ASP A 34 11.28 -5.27 7.96
N SER A 35 10.97 -6.20 8.87
CA SER A 35 9.59 -6.59 9.18
C SER A 35 9.23 -6.33 10.62
N ALA A 36 7.94 -6.14 10.87
CA ALA A 36 7.34 -6.21 12.19
C ALA A 36 6.06 -7.06 12.15
N THR A 37 5.77 -7.74 13.25
CA THR A 37 4.55 -8.55 13.41
C THR A 37 3.44 -7.84 14.16
N ASP A 38 3.75 -6.71 14.78
CA ASP A 38 2.79 -5.89 15.51
C ASP A 38 3.11 -4.40 15.40
N PHE A 39 2.20 -3.59 15.94
CA PHE A 39 2.31 -2.14 15.91
C PHE A 39 3.48 -1.61 16.74
N GLU A 40 3.72 -2.18 17.92
CA GLU A 40 4.76 -1.75 18.85
C GLU A 40 6.16 -1.92 18.24
N GLU A 41 6.41 -3.08 17.63
CA GLU A 41 7.63 -3.38 16.89
C GLU A 41 7.78 -2.45 15.67
N ALA A 42 6.71 -2.24 14.91
CA ALA A 42 6.70 -1.33 13.76
C ALA A 42 7.04 0.12 14.17
N VAL A 43 6.47 0.63 15.26
CA VAL A 43 6.78 1.96 15.78
C VAL A 43 8.24 2.05 16.22
N ALA A 44 8.74 1.04 16.93
CA ALA A 44 10.14 1.01 17.35
C ALA A 44 11.11 1.03 16.15
N LEU A 45 10.76 0.34 15.06
CA LEU A 45 11.52 0.38 13.80
C LEU A 45 11.43 1.74 13.12
N LEU A 46 10.22 2.31 12.99
CA LEU A 46 9.97 3.64 12.40
C LEU A 46 10.67 4.79 13.15
N ASP A 47 10.98 4.61 14.43
CA ASP A 47 11.70 5.60 15.24
C ASP A 47 13.22 5.48 15.14
N ARG A 48 13.73 4.30 14.80
CA ARG A 48 15.18 4.03 14.74
C ARG A 48 15.75 4.09 13.34
N ASN A 49 14.92 3.85 12.33
CA ASN A 49 15.34 3.67 10.95
C ASN A 49 14.59 4.61 10.00
N PRO A 50 15.27 5.16 8.98
CA PRO A 50 14.59 5.71 7.81
C PRO A 50 14.08 4.58 6.92
N TYR A 51 12.99 4.84 6.19
CA TYR A 51 12.43 3.93 5.18
C TYR A 51 12.04 4.71 3.94
N ASP A 52 12.28 4.11 2.77
CA ASP A 52 11.84 4.64 1.48
C ASP A 52 10.34 4.42 1.25
N ALA A 53 9.78 3.35 1.80
CA ALA A 53 8.34 3.06 1.77
C ALA A 53 7.94 2.07 2.88
N ALA A 54 6.63 1.99 3.13
CA ALA A 54 6.03 1.04 4.05
C ALA A 54 4.92 0.21 3.38
N ILE A 55 4.84 -1.07 3.74
CA ILE A 55 3.77 -2.01 3.37
C ILE A 55 3.07 -2.43 4.67
N LEU A 56 1.77 -2.14 4.80
CA LEU A 56 1.05 -2.29 6.07
C LEU A 56 -0.21 -3.14 5.89
N ASP A 57 -0.36 -4.21 6.66
CA ASP A 57 -1.65 -4.85 6.86
C ASP A 57 -2.63 -3.92 7.61
N ILE A 58 -3.90 -3.98 7.26
CA ILE A 58 -4.91 -3.08 7.81
C ILE A 58 -5.39 -3.52 9.20
N MET A 59 -5.68 -4.80 9.38
CA MET A 59 -6.49 -5.28 10.50
C MET A 59 -5.65 -5.89 11.62
N GLY A 60 -4.62 -6.68 11.32
CA GLY A 60 -3.82 -7.40 12.30
C GLY A 60 -2.89 -6.50 13.12
N VAL A 61 -2.46 -5.37 12.55
CA VAL A 61 -1.36 -4.55 13.10
C VAL A 61 -1.74 -3.09 13.39
N ARG A 62 -3.04 -2.80 13.49
CA ARG A 62 -3.57 -1.41 13.57
C ARG A 62 -3.06 -0.54 12.40
N GLY A 63 -3.14 -1.05 11.18
CA GLY A 63 -2.55 -0.44 9.99
C GLY A 63 -2.93 1.02 9.74
N TYR A 64 -4.16 1.43 10.09
CA TYR A 64 -4.57 2.83 9.95
C TYR A 64 -3.88 3.80 10.90
N ASP A 65 -3.42 3.33 12.05
CA ASP A 65 -2.65 4.14 12.98
C ASP A 65 -1.19 4.22 12.52
N LEU A 66 -0.62 3.11 12.05
CA LEU A 66 0.68 3.10 11.37
C LEU A 66 0.70 4.02 10.14
N LEU A 67 -0.36 4.02 9.33
CA LEU A 67 -0.51 4.91 8.17
C LEU A 67 -0.44 6.40 8.56
N LYS A 68 -0.99 6.79 9.72
CA LYS A 68 -0.86 8.17 10.19
C LYS A 68 0.58 8.50 10.55
N ILE A 69 1.30 7.56 11.16
CA ILE A 69 2.69 7.71 11.58
C ILE A 69 3.60 7.81 10.35
N THR A 70 3.48 6.88 9.40
CA THR A 70 4.26 6.88 8.16
C THR A 70 4.02 8.16 7.36
N LYS A 71 2.76 8.59 7.23
CA LYS A 71 2.42 9.87 6.61
C LYS A 71 3.04 11.07 7.32
N GLY A 72 3.03 11.09 8.66
CA GLY A 72 3.67 12.15 9.44
C GLY A 72 5.19 12.21 9.28
N LYS A 73 5.80 11.09 8.92
CA LYS A 73 7.23 10.94 8.60
C LYS A 73 7.52 11.06 7.09
N ASP A 74 6.53 11.41 6.28
CA ASP A 74 6.61 11.49 4.81
C ASP A 74 7.05 10.17 4.13
N ILE A 75 6.69 9.03 4.73
CA ILE A 75 6.99 7.69 4.20
C ILE A 75 5.81 7.24 3.32
N PRO A 76 6.00 7.02 2.01
CA PRO A 76 4.94 6.55 1.13
C PRO A 76 4.51 5.14 1.50
N THR A 77 3.19 4.92 1.56
CA THR A 77 2.62 3.71 2.17
C THR A 77 1.67 2.98 1.23
N LEU A 78 1.86 1.66 1.13
CA LEU A 78 0.98 0.69 0.49
C LEU A 78 0.22 -0.08 1.58
N MET A 79 -1.11 -0.14 1.48
CA MET A 79 -1.96 -0.92 2.41
C MET A 79 -2.30 -2.29 1.82
N LEU A 80 -2.21 -3.35 2.63
CA LEU A 80 -2.60 -4.71 2.30
C LEU A 80 -3.94 -5.07 2.97
N THR A 81 -4.75 -5.89 2.29
CA THR A 81 -5.98 -6.45 2.87
C THR A 81 -6.13 -7.94 2.53
N ALA A 82 -6.43 -8.74 3.56
CA ALA A 82 -6.84 -10.15 3.40
C ALA A 82 -8.30 -10.30 2.95
N HIS A 83 -9.16 -9.31 3.23
CA HIS A 83 -10.56 -9.34 2.79
C HIS A 83 -10.69 -8.84 1.35
N ALA A 84 -11.69 -9.38 0.62
CA ALA A 84 -12.18 -8.81 -0.63
C ALA A 84 -12.31 -7.29 -0.48
N LEU A 85 -11.76 -6.55 -1.43
CA LEU A 85 -11.55 -5.10 -1.37
C LEU A 85 -12.84 -4.32 -1.05
N ASP A 86 -13.18 -4.10 0.22
CA ASP A 86 -14.38 -3.34 0.55
C ASP A 86 -14.25 -1.86 0.08
N PRO A 87 -15.22 -1.33 -0.69
CA PRO A 87 -15.20 0.06 -1.17
C PRO A 87 -15.03 1.09 -0.04
N GLU A 88 -15.57 0.83 1.16
CA GLU A 88 -15.43 1.74 2.29
C GLU A 88 -13.98 1.75 2.82
N ASN A 89 -13.37 0.57 3.02
CA ASN A 89 -11.96 0.45 3.40
C ASN A 89 -11.00 1.03 2.36
N PHE A 90 -11.28 0.84 1.06
CA PHE A 90 -10.55 1.48 -0.02
C PHE A 90 -10.62 3.00 0.11
N ALA A 91 -11.82 3.57 0.13
CA ALA A 91 -12.03 5.02 0.21
C ALA A 91 -11.41 5.62 1.49
N ARG A 92 -11.50 4.91 2.61
CA ARG A 92 -10.90 5.29 3.89
C ARG A 92 -9.37 5.33 3.81
N SER A 93 -8.73 4.34 3.19
CA SER A 93 -7.28 4.26 3.05
C SER A 93 -6.73 5.42 2.22
N ILE A 94 -7.35 5.67 1.06
CA ILE A 94 -6.99 6.80 0.20
C ILE A 94 -7.20 8.14 0.92
N LYS A 95 -8.35 8.34 1.58
CA LYS A 95 -8.62 9.57 2.35
C LYS A 95 -7.55 9.84 3.41
N LYS A 96 -7.04 8.80 4.05
CA LYS A 96 -6.00 8.89 5.08
C LYS A 96 -4.61 9.16 4.51
N GLY A 97 -4.39 8.90 3.23
CA GLY A 97 -3.15 9.22 2.51
C GLY A 97 -2.32 8.00 2.13
N ALA A 98 -2.91 6.80 2.13
CA ALA A 98 -2.28 5.66 1.47
C ALA A 98 -2.12 5.96 -0.03
N LEU A 99 -0.96 5.60 -0.58
CA LEU A 99 -0.72 5.75 -2.01
C LEU A 99 -1.18 4.53 -2.81
N ALA A 100 -1.32 3.37 -2.17
CA ALA A 100 -1.91 2.17 -2.76
C ALA A 100 -2.70 1.34 -1.74
N TYR A 101 -3.66 0.55 -2.24
CA TYR A 101 -4.51 -0.36 -1.47
C TYR A 101 -4.69 -1.66 -2.27
N ILE A 102 -4.02 -2.74 -1.86
CA ILE A 102 -3.83 -3.95 -2.66
C ILE A 102 -4.33 -5.18 -1.88
N PRO A 103 -5.08 -6.11 -2.50
CA PRO A 103 -5.46 -7.35 -1.82
C PRO A 103 -4.26 -8.30 -1.74
N LYS A 104 -4.19 -9.13 -0.69
CA LYS A 104 -3.11 -10.13 -0.52
C LYS A 104 -3.06 -11.15 -1.69
N ASP A 105 -4.14 -11.33 -2.45
CA ASP A 105 -4.13 -12.14 -3.69
C ASP A 105 -3.24 -11.58 -4.81
N LYS A 106 -2.77 -10.33 -4.68
CA LYS A 106 -1.94 -9.63 -5.65
C LYS A 106 -0.49 -9.45 -5.18
N LEU A 107 -0.07 -10.20 -4.16
CA LEU A 107 1.31 -10.15 -3.65
C LEU A 107 2.34 -10.46 -4.74
N SER A 108 2.06 -11.33 -5.71
CA SER A 108 3.00 -11.63 -6.80
C SER A 108 3.43 -10.41 -7.62
N ASP A 109 2.63 -9.33 -7.60
CA ASP A 109 2.90 -8.08 -8.29
C ASP A 109 3.28 -6.94 -7.31
N ILE A 110 3.68 -7.27 -6.08
CA ILE A 110 3.93 -6.28 -5.00
C ILE A 110 5.05 -5.31 -5.39
N ASP A 111 6.06 -5.76 -6.11
CA ASP A 111 7.15 -4.94 -6.62
C ASP A 111 6.64 -3.86 -7.59
N VAL A 112 5.70 -4.22 -8.47
CA VAL A 112 5.06 -3.31 -9.42
C VAL A 112 4.27 -2.23 -8.68
N PHE A 113 3.50 -2.61 -7.67
CA PHE A 113 2.73 -1.66 -6.87
C PHE A 113 3.63 -0.75 -6.03
N LEU A 114 4.69 -1.29 -5.45
CA LEU A 114 5.65 -0.52 -4.66
C LEU A 114 6.38 0.53 -5.53
N LYS A 115 6.71 0.19 -6.78
CA LYS A 115 7.26 1.16 -7.75
C LYS A 115 6.29 2.29 -8.05
N ASP A 116 5.01 1.96 -8.29
CA ASP A 116 3.99 2.96 -8.55
C ASP A 116 3.82 3.90 -7.34
N VAL A 117 3.92 3.38 -6.11
CA VAL A 117 3.89 4.14 -4.85
C VAL A 117 5.10 5.09 -4.73
N LEU A 118 6.32 4.59 -4.96
CA LEU A 118 7.53 5.39 -4.92
C LEU A 118 7.52 6.51 -5.98
N GLU A 119 7.11 6.18 -7.21
CA GLU A 119 6.99 7.19 -8.28
C GLU A 119 5.94 8.26 -8.00
N ALA A 120 4.80 7.87 -7.41
CA ALA A 120 3.74 8.79 -7.02
C ALA A 120 4.27 9.78 -5.96
N HIS A 121 5.01 9.27 -4.98
CA HIS A 121 5.62 10.06 -3.93
C HIS A 121 6.68 11.04 -4.47
N GLU A 122 7.62 10.58 -5.30
CA GLU A 122 8.66 11.43 -5.92
C GLU A 122 8.08 12.59 -6.72
N LYS A 123 6.94 12.38 -7.38
CA LYS A 123 6.27 13.40 -8.21
C LYS A 123 5.36 14.33 -7.40
N GLY A 124 5.28 14.17 -6.08
CA GLY A 124 4.31 14.86 -5.23
C GLY A 124 2.86 14.62 -5.65
N SER A 125 2.63 13.51 -6.35
CA SER A 125 1.39 13.21 -7.05
C SER A 125 0.67 12.12 -6.28
N THR A 126 -0.45 12.46 -5.63
CA THR A 126 -1.33 11.46 -5.02
C THR A 126 -2.15 10.66 -6.03
N LYS A 127 -1.84 10.78 -7.34
CA LYS A 127 -2.55 10.10 -8.43
C LYS A 127 -2.55 8.60 -8.23
N ILE A 128 -3.70 8.12 -7.81
CA ILE A 128 -4.12 6.71 -7.69
C ILE A 128 -3.92 5.95 -9.03
N GLY A 129 -3.87 6.65 -10.17
CA GLY A 129 -4.12 6.10 -11.49
C GLY A 129 -3.23 4.96 -11.99
N LYS A 130 -1.93 4.91 -11.67
CA LYS A 130 -1.06 3.87 -12.25
C LYS A 130 -1.34 2.48 -11.69
N TRP A 131 -1.27 2.32 -10.38
CA TRP A 131 -1.58 1.04 -9.74
C TRP A 131 -3.07 0.71 -9.83
N PHE A 132 -3.94 1.73 -9.75
CA PHE A 132 -5.38 1.52 -9.81
C PHE A 132 -5.84 1.01 -11.17
N GLY A 133 -5.26 1.50 -12.27
CA GLY A 133 -5.54 0.95 -13.61
C GLY A 133 -5.21 -0.54 -13.73
N ARG A 134 -4.27 -1.06 -12.92
CA ARG A 134 -3.95 -2.50 -12.87
C ARG A 134 -4.99 -3.32 -12.12
N LEU A 135 -5.72 -2.67 -11.21
CA LEU A 135 -6.77 -3.30 -10.42
C LEU A 135 -8.17 -2.99 -10.93
N GLU A 136 -8.34 -2.12 -11.93
CA GLU A 136 -9.66 -1.72 -12.44
C GLU A 136 -10.51 -2.93 -12.87
N SER A 137 -9.95 -3.85 -13.66
CA SER A 137 -10.64 -5.09 -14.04
C SER A 137 -10.94 -5.98 -12.83
N PHE A 138 -10.05 -6.02 -11.85
CA PHE A 138 -10.26 -6.77 -10.61
C PHE A 138 -11.41 -6.17 -9.79
N PHE A 139 -11.47 -4.84 -9.66
CA PHE A 139 -12.57 -4.15 -8.99
C PHE A 139 -13.90 -4.37 -9.73
N GLU A 140 -13.89 -4.31 -11.06
CA GLU A 140 -15.08 -4.57 -11.87
C GLU A 140 -15.60 -6.01 -11.70
N GLU A 141 -14.70 -6.99 -11.71
CA GLU A 141 -15.06 -8.40 -11.49
C GLU A 141 -15.59 -8.66 -10.08
N GLN A 142 -15.01 -8.02 -9.05
CA GLN A 142 -15.38 -8.26 -7.66
C GLN A 142 -16.63 -7.51 -7.20
N PHE A 143 -16.88 -6.30 -7.73
CA PHE A 143 -17.95 -5.42 -7.23
C PHE A 143 -18.96 -4.96 -8.29
N GLY A 144 -18.74 -5.27 -9.58
CA GLY A 144 -19.66 -4.93 -10.68
C GLY A 144 -20.04 -3.45 -10.75
N ALA A 145 -21.27 -3.11 -11.17
CA ALA A 145 -21.67 -1.70 -11.24
C ALA A 145 -21.76 -0.98 -9.86
N TYR A 146 -21.77 -1.73 -8.75
CA TYR A 146 -21.95 -1.20 -7.38
C TYR A 146 -20.77 -0.37 -6.89
N TRP A 147 -19.52 -0.81 -7.15
CA TRP A 147 -18.36 0.02 -6.83
C TRP A 147 -18.29 1.24 -7.74
N GLN A 148 -18.67 1.11 -9.01
CA GLN A 148 -18.75 2.25 -9.91
C GLN A 148 -19.74 3.29 -9.41
N GLU A 149 -20.89 2.93 -8.84
CA GLU A 149 -21.83 3.88 -8.22
C GLU A 149 -21.23 4.61 -7.01
N LYS A 150 -20.50 3.90 -6.14
CA LYS A 150 -19.80 4.51 -4.99
C LYS A 150 -18.58 5.33 -5.36
N VAL A 151 -17.91 5.01 -6.46
CA VAL A 151 -16.90 5.86 -7.09
C VAL A 151 -17.55 7.02 -7.86
N LYS A 152 -18.75 6.84 -8.43
CA LYS A 152 -19.57 7.84 -9.14
C LYS A 152 -20.30 8.83 -8.22
N GLU A 153 -20.23 8.70 -6.89
CA GLU A 153 -20.49 9.85 -5.99
C GLU A 153 -19.55 11.05 -6.31
N GLY A 154 -18.52 10.82 -7.13
CA GLY A 154 -18.36 11.66 -8.32
C GLY A 154 -16.94 12.17 -8.56
N PRO A 155 -16.64 12.61 -9.80
CA PRO A 155 -15.35 13.17 -10.20
C PRO A 155 -14.87 14.35 -9.32
N ASP A 156 -15.74 15.07 -8.62
CA ASP A 156 -15.31 16.13 -7.68
C ASP A 156 -14.68 15.60 -6.37
N PHE A 157 -15.11 14.42 -5.90
CA PHE A 157 -14.45 13.77 -4.76
C PHE A 157 -13.04 13.29 -5.15
N TRP A 158 -12.87 12.81 -6.38
CA TRP A 158 -11.62 12.24 -6.87
C TRP A 158 -10.68 13.24 -7.56
N LYS A 159 -11.14 14.39 -8.07
CA LYS A 159 -10.30 15.48 -8.64
C LYS A 159 -9.22 16.00 -7.70
N LYS A 160 -9.38 15.78 -6.40
CA LYS A 160 -8.38 16.05 -5.36
C LYS A 160 -7.21 15.07 -5.36
N TYR A 161 -7.44 13.86 -5.86
CA TYR A 161 -6.54 12.70 -5.76
C TYR A 161 -6.12 12.12 -7.12
N ILE A 162 -6.64 12.62 -8.25
CA ILE A 162 -6.25 12.30 -9.64
C ILE A 162 -5.80 13.58 -10.36
#